data_AF-X1NMU9-F1
#
_entry.id   AF-X1NMU9-F1
#
_cell.length_a   1.000
_cell.length_b   1.000
_cell.length_c   1.000
_cell.angle_alpha   90.00
_cell.angle_beta   90.00
_cell.angle_gamma   90.00
#
_symmetry.space_group_name_H-M   'P 1'
#
loop_
_entity.id
_entity.type
_entity.pdbx_description
1 polymer ?
#
loop_
_entity_poly.entity_id
_entity_poly.type
_entity_poly.pdbx_seq_one_letter_code
_entity_poly.pdbx_strand_id
1 'polypeptide(L)'
;MGFEKFYNKNYKKLLIIPALILLISLIYIVFFYIQTGDLINKDVSLTGGTTITLFSDTSASELQSALSEKFEDFSIRTITDNTGNQIKIVITVPEEQREGAK
;
A
#
# COMPACT_ATOMS: atom_id res chain seq x y z
N MET A 1 -18.98 -40.48 0.97
CA MET A 1 -19.10 -40.94 -0.44
C MET A 1 -19.85 -39.98 -1.38
N GLY A 2 -20.72 -39.07 -0.92
CA GLY A 2 -21.47 -38.17 -1.83
C GLY A 2 -20.64 -37.01 -2.42
N PHE A 3 -19.77 -36.39 -1.61
CA PHE A 3 -18.95 -35.25 -2.01
C PHE A 3 -17.95 -35.58 -3.14
N GLU A 4 -17.27 -36.72 -3.02
CA GLU A 4 -16.30 -37.20 -4.01
C GLU A 4 -16.94 -37.43 -5.39
N LYS A 5 -18.13 -38.07 -5.43
CA LYS A 5 -18.88 -38.29 -6.68
C LYS A 5 -19.35 -36.97 -7.30
N PHE A 6 -19.75 -36.01 -6.48
CA PHE A 6 -20.16 -34.67 -6.93
C PHE A 6 -18.99 -33.87 -7.50
N TYR A 7 -17.84 -33.88 -6.80
CA TYR A 7 -16.61 -33.23 -7.24
C TYR A 7 -16.11 -33.83 -8.56
N ASN A 8 -15.93 -35.16 -8.64
CA ASN A 8 -15.46 -35.82 -9.86
C ASN A 8 -16.39 -35.61 -11.06
N LYS A 9 -17.70 -35.45 -10.84
CA LYS A 9 -18.67 -35.18 -11.91
C LYS A 9 -18.62 -33.73 -12.40
N ASN A 10 -18.29 -32.77 -11.53
CA ASN A 10 -18.42 -31.34 -11.83
C ASN A 10 -17.11 -30.54 -11.72
N TYR A 11 -15.95 -31.17 -11.53
CA TYR A 11 -14.68 -30.49 -11.28
C TYR A 11 -14.36 -29.40 -12.31
N LYS A 12 -14.63 -29.64 -13.60
CA LYS A 12 -14.43 -28.63 -14.67
C LYS A 12 -15.32 -27.40 -14.49
N LYS A 13 -16.56 -27.59 -14.03
CA LYS A 13 -17.48 -26.48 -13.74
C LYS A 13 -17.06 -25.74 -12.47
N LEU A 14 -16.51 -26.46 -11.50
CA LEU A 14 -15.98 -25.86 -10.27
C LEU A 14 -14.77 -24.94 -10.54
N LEU A 15 -13.98 -25.22 -11.59
CA LEU A 15 -12.90 -24.33 -12.05
C LEU A 15 -13.37 -23.03 -12.71
N ILE A 16 -14.64 -22.91 -13.09
CA ILE A 16 -15.17 -21.67 -13.68
C ILE A 16 -15.18 -20.55 -12.63
N ILE A 17 -15.46 -20.87 -11.37
CA ILE A 17 -15.50 -19.89 -10.28
C ILE A 17 -14.12 -19.21 -10.08
N PRO A 18 -13.01 -19.94 -9.85
CA PRO A 18 -11.69 -19.30 -9.75
C PRO A 18 -11.25 -18.62 -11.05
N ALA A 19 -11.63 -19.14 -12.22
CA ALA A 19 -11.35 -18.48 -13.50
C ALA A 19 -12.08 -17.12 -13.63
N LEU A 20 -13.33 -17.05 -13.17
CA LEU A 20 -14.10 -15.81 -13.15
C LEU A 20 -13.52 -14.80 -12.15
N ILE A 21 -13.10 -15.26 -10.96
CA ILE A 21 -12.42 -14.41 -9.98
C ILE A 21 -11.14 -13.84 -10.56
N LEU A 22 -10.32 -14.67 -11.23
CA LEU A 22 -9.11 -14.23 -11.91
C LEU A 22 -9.42 -13.17 -12.97
N LEU A 23 -10.44 -13.39 -13.80
CA LEU A 23 -10.86 -12.43 -14.82
C LEU A 23 -11.22 -11.08 -14.18
N ILE A 24 -11.99 -11.09 -13.10
CA ILE A 24 -12.40 -9.88 -12.37
C ILE A 24 -11.17 -9.17 -11.79
N SER A 25 -10.22 -9.90 -11.21
CA SER A 25 -8.97 -9.33 -10.70
C SER A 25 -8.15 -8.67 -11.81
N LEU A 26 -8.09 -9.26 -13.01
CA LEU A 26 -7.38 -8.67 -14.14
C LEU A 26 -8.05 -7.37 -14.62
N ILE A 27 -9.38 -7.37 -14.72
CA ILE A 27 -10.15 -6.17 -15.07
C ILE A 27 -9.91 -5.06 -14.04
N TYR A 28 -9.91 -5.40 -12.75
CA TYR A 28 -9.64 -4.44 -11.68
C TYR A 28 -8.26 -3.78 -11.82
N ILE A 29 -7.20 -4.56 -12.09
CA ILE A 29 -5.85 -4.02 -12.28
C ILE A 29 -5.80 -3.04 -13.46
N VAL A 30 -6.44 -3.39 -14.59
CA VAL A 30 -6.49 -2.50 -15.76
C VAL A 30 -7.23 -1.21 -15.45
N PHE A 31 -8.37 -1.29 -14.77
CA PHE A 31 -9.14 -0.10 -14.37
C PHE A 31 -8.32 0.78 -13.41
N PHE A 32 -7.65 0.18 -12.42
CA PHE A 32 -6.80 0.87 -11.48
C PHE A 32 -5.64 1.61 -12.17
N TYR A 33 -5.00 0.96 -13.15
CA TYR A 33 -3.92 1.55 -13.95
C TYR A 33 -4.38 2.77 -14.76
N ILE A 34 -5.56 2.71 -15.37
CA ILE A 34 -6.11 3.84 -16.13
C ILE A 34 -6.39 5.04 -15.21
N GLN A 35 -6.84 4.78 -13.97
CA GLN A 35 -7.20 5.85 -13.04
C GLN A 35 -6.00 6.47 -12.32
N THR A 36 -5.00 5.66 -11.97
CA THR A 36 -3.88 6.08 -11.10
C THR A 36 -2.55 6.22 -11.83
N GLY A 37 -2.44 5.72 -13.06
CA GLY A 37 -1.19 5.64 -13.82
C GLY A 37 -0.25 4.51 -13.35
N ASP A 38 -0.62 3.78 -12.29
CA ASP A 38 0.19 2.73 -11.69
C ASP A 38 -0.61 1.44 -11.50
N LEU A 39 0.08 0.29 -11.54
CA LEU A 39 -0.59 -1.02 -11.39
C LEU A 39 -1.04 -1.30 -9.95
N ILE A 40 -0.30 -0.77 -8.98
CA ILE A 40 -0.53 -0.90 -7.53
C ILE A 40 0.03 0.34 -6.82
N ASN A 41 -0.51 0.66 -5.65
CA ASN A 41 0.12 1.63 -4.75
C ASN A 41 1.47 1.09 -4.29
N LYS A 42 2.54 1.78 -4.65
CA LYS A 42 3.92 1.45 -4.27
C LYS A 42 4.33 2.34 -3.10
N ASP A 43 5.05 1.78 -2.14
CA ASP A 43 5.67 2.54 -1.05
C ASP A 43 6.96 3.22 -1.55
N VAL A 44 7.47 4.21 -0.81
CA VAL A 44 8.70 4.96 -1.15
C VAL A 44 9.93 4.07 -1.32
N SER A 45 9.92 2.88 -0.70
CA SER A 45 10.99 1.89 -0.89
C SER A 45 11.07 1.37 -2.33
N LEU A 46 9.98 1.47 -3.09
CA LEU A 46 9.86 1.01 -4.47
C LEU A 46 9.78 2.16 -5.48
N THR A 47 9.18 3.30 -5.11
CA THR A 47 9.07 4.49 -5.99
C THR A 47 10.22 5.46 -5.85
N GLY A 48 11.02 5.36 -4.78
CA GLY A 48 11.99 6.39 -4.42
C GLY A 48 11.44 7.37 -3.40
N GLY A 49 12.34 8.11 -2.76
CA GLY A 49 12.01 9.06 -1.71
C GLY A 49 13.00 9.02 -0.55
N THR A 50 12.66 9.73 0.52
CA THR A 50 13.48 9.84 1.73
C THR A 50 12.69 9.38 2.94
N THR A 51 13.25 8.42 3.68
CA THR A 51 12.71 7.98 4.99
C THR A 51 13.69 8.32 6.09
N ILE A 52 13.24 9.07 7.10
CA ILE A 52 14.04 9.47 8.26
C ILE A 52 13.39 8.86 9.51
N THR A 53 14.20 8.16 10.30
CA THR A 53 13.77 7.64 11.61
C THR A 53 14.39 8.50 12.71
N LEU A 54 13.56 9.07 13.55
CA LEU A 54 13.94 9.88 14.70
C LEU A 54 13.60 9.13 15.99
N PHE A 55 14.57 9.06 16.89
CA PHE A 55 14.38 8.57 18.25
C PHE A 55 14.21 9.78 19.17
N SER A 56 12.97 10.22 19.35
CA SER A 56 12.63 11.39 20.15
C SER A 56 11.25 11.24 20.78
N ASP A 57 11.08 11.86 21.94
CA ASP A 57 9.80 11.98 22.67
C ASP A 57 8.90 13.10 22.10
N THR A 58 9.33 13.74 21.00
CA THR A 58 8.58 14.81 20.33
C THR A 58 7.21 14.32 19.87
N SER A 59 6.17 15.14 20.04
CA SER A 59 4.83 14.75 19.60
C SER A 59 4.74 14.70 18.07
N ALA A 60 4.11 13.64 17.54
CA ALA A 60 3.91 13.51 16.10
C ALA A 60 3.05 14.65 15.52
N SER A 61 2.17 15.23 16.35
CA SER A 61 1.29 16.34 15.96
C SER A 61 2.07 17.63 15.68
N GLU A 62 3.06 17.97 16.51
CA GLU A 62 3.90 19.16 16.29
C GLU A 62 4.74 19.02 15.02
N LEU A 63 5.29 17.83 14.79
CA LEU A 63 6.03 17.51 13.57
C LEU A 63 5.15 17.58 12.33
N GLN A 64 3.90 17.11 12.42
CA GLN A 64 2.97 17.18 11.31
C GLN A 64 2.68 18.63 10.91
N SER A 65 2.36 19.51 11.88
CA SER A 65 2.12 20.92 11.60
C SER A 65 3.34 21.62 10.99
N ALA A 66 4.55 21.32 11.47
CA ALA A 66 5.78 21.92 10.94
C ALA A 66 6.14 21.43 9.53
N LEU A 67 5.80 20.18 9.19
CA LEU A 67 6.11 19.58 7.90
C LEU A 67 5.06 19.87 6.84
N SER A 68 3.79 20.04 7.22
CA SER A 68 2.71 20.48 6.33
C SER A 68 2.97 21.85 5.68
N GLU A 69 3.79 22.70 6.28
CA GLU A 69 4.19 23.98 5.67
C GLU A 69 5.25 23.82 4.57
N LYS A 70 5.98 22.69 4.52
CA LYS A 70 7.16 22.49 3.66
C LYS A 70 6.98 21.40 2.60
N PHE A 71 6.14 20.41 2.85
CA PHE A 71 5.92 19.27 1.97
C PHE A 71 4.42 19.06 1.76
N GLU A 72 4.01 18.92 0.50
CA GLU A 72 2.60 18.66 0.15
C GLU A 72 2.20 17.21 0.45
N ASP A 73 3.13 16.26 0.24
CA ASP A 73 2.93 14.84 0.50
C ASP A 73 4.02 14.30 1.43
N PHE A 74 3.61 13.79 2.59
CA PHE A 74 4.48 13.10 3.55
C PHE A 74 3.64 12.21 4.47
N SER A 75 4.28 11.19 5.02
CA SER A 75 3.69 10.29 6.01
C SER A 75 4.49 10.32 7.30
N ILE A 76 3.79 10.41 8.44
CA ILE A 76 4.39 10.27 9.77
C ILE A 76 3.81 9.02 10.42
N ARG A 77 4.71 8.12 10.85
CA ARG A 77 4.36 6.91 11.58
C ARG A 77 5.07 6.86 12.92
N THR A 78 4.30 6.84 14.00
CA THR A 78 4.81 6.66 15.36
C THR A 78 4.89 5.17 15.70
N ILE A 79 5.97 4.76 16.36
CA ILE A 79 6.14 3.41 16.89
C ILE A 79 6.20 3.52 18.41
N THR A 80 5.26 2.87 19.08
CA THR A 80 5.13 2.82 20.53
C THR A 80 5.50 1.45 21.06
N ASP A 81 5.98 1.38 22.30
CA ASP A 81 6.13 0.11 23.03
C ASP A 81 4.76 -0.43 23.47
N ASN A 82 4.75 -1.66 23.97
CA ASN A 82 3.62 -2.32 24.63
C ASN A 82 3.11 -1.57 25.87
N THR A 83 3.90 -0.64 26.41
CA THR A 83 3.54 0.24 27.53
C THR A 83 2.88 1.56 27.06
N GLY A 84 2.82 1.81 25.75
CA GLY A 84 2.26 3.04 25.16
C GLY A 84 3.25 4.20 25.04
N ASN A 85 4.50 4.02 25.49
CA ASN A 85 5.55 5.02 25.33
C ASN A 85 6.01 5.08 23.88
N GLN A 86 6.14 6.29 23.34
CA GLN A 86 6.65 6.52 22.00
C GLN A 86 8.16 6.26 21.96
N ILE A 87 8.60 5.34 21.09
CA ILE A 87 10.02 4.96 20.96
C ILE A 87 10.67 5.73 19.82
N LYS A 88 9.95 5.85 18.70
CA LYS A 88 10.48 6.46 17.48
C LYS A 88 9.36 6.97 16.57
N ILE A 89 9.73 7.94 15.75
CA ILE A 89 8.92 8.52 14.69
C ILE A 89 9.61 8.21 13.37
N VAL A 90 8.86 7.71 12.40
CA VAL A 90 9.32 7.50 11.04
C VAL A 90 8.62 8.54 10.18
N ILE A 91 9.40 9.34 9.48
CA ILE A 91 8.92 10.34 8.53
C ILE A 91 9.31 9.88 7.15
N THR A 92 8.34 9.80 6.28
CA THR A 92 8.51 9.35 4.90
C THR A 92 8.05 10.46 3.98
N VAL A 93 8.94 10.90 3.10
CA VAL A 93 8.65 11.86 2.04
C VAL A 93 8.85 11.14 0.70
N PRO A 94 7.79 10.96 -0.11
CA PRO A 94 7.91 10.37 -1.43
C PRO A 94 8.73 11.27 -2.36
N GLU A 95 9.40 10.68 -3.34
CA GLU A 95 10.03 11.44 -4.40
C GLU A 95 8.96 12.05 -5.31
N GLU A 96 8.95 13.38 -5.42
CA GLU A 96 8.05 14.09 -6.34
C GLU A 96 8.45 13.74 -7.78
N GLN A 97 7.57 13.03 -8.49
CA GLN A 97 7.84 12.63 -9.87
C GLN A 97 7.92 13.87 -10.77
N ARG A 98 9.14 14.29 -11.10
CA ARG A 98 9.38 15.19 -12.24
C ARG A 98 9.17 14.43 -13.55
N GLU A 99 7.91 14.19 -13.90
CA GLU A 99 7.57 13.75 -15.25
C GLU A 99 7.86 14.90 -16.24
N GLY A 100 8.98 14.81 -16.97
CA GLY A 100 9.30 15.79 -18.01
C GLY A 100 10.76 15.94 -18.44
N ALA A 101 11.69 15.05 -18.07
CA ALA A 101 13.04 15.05 -18.63
C ALA A 101 13.25 13.89 -19.62
N LYS A 102 12.51 13.92 -20.74
CA LYS A 102 12.95 13.57 -22.10
C LYS A 102 11.85 13.78 -23.12
#